data_AF-A0A7S2RCP0-F1
#
_entry.id   AF-A0A7S2RCP0-F1
#
_cell.length_a   1.000
_cell.length_b   1.000
_cell.length_c   1.000
_cell.angle_alpha   90.00
_cell.angle_beta   90.00
_cell.angle_gamma   90.00
#
_symmetry.space_group_name_H-M   'P 1'
#
loop_
_entity.id
_entity.type
_entity.pdbx_description
1 polymer ?
#
loop_
_entity_poly.entity_id
_entity_poly.type
_entity_poly.pdbx_seq_one_letter_code
_entity_poly.pdbx_strand_id
1 'polypeptide(L)'
;EFPTQSFQIKIALSKKQLGNDAYQHEWSEEEEGGGHGKSKALKLYGSGSELMIQLIKEIRDKNSKTNDNDIEEEKPLRILLDCLNNISAVHYRAKDYGKAKEAATAVLLWDVNNQRALCRGAKSAMFDPAGSFEESEMAIEAAEQLNPHDSEVQSLRVLLNKKKRQHKQREKAMYGKMAKGIKSKTDPNDVKIKSTTIEIKDEKQTELNPNEITKDLKDVETKSSKEIYDFRLPLLIQS
;
A
#
# COMPACT_ATOMS: atom_id res chain seq x y z
N GLU A 1 -6.67 34.39 -17.28
CA GLU A 1 -7.96 33.78 -16.89
C GLU A 1 -7.69 32.57 -16.03
N PHE A 2 -8.46 32.38 -14.94
CA PHE A 2 -8.33 31.17 -14.13
C PHE A 2 -8.94 29.98 -14.87
N PRO A 3 -8.29 28.80 -14.85
CA PRO A 3 -8.82 27.61 -15.51
C PRO A 3 -10.19 27.23 -14.94
N THR A 4 -11.16 26.98 -15.84
CA THR A 4 -12.50 26.55 -15.44
C THR A 4 -12.47 25.21 -14.70
N GLN A 5 -13.47 24.93 -13.86
CA GLN A 5 -13.54 23.67 -13.08
C GLN A 5 -13.44 22.44 -14.00
N SER A 6 -14.16 22.45 -15.12
CA SER A 6 -14.10 21.39 -16.14
C SER A 6 -12.69 21.18 -16.69
N PHE A 7 -11.94 22.26 -16.91
CA PHE A 7 -10.56 22.17 -17.39
C PHE A 7 -9.62 21.59 -16.33
N GLN A 8 -9.75 22.01 -15.06
CA GLN A 8 -8.96 21.45 -13.95
C GLN A 8 -9.20 19.95 -13.76
N ILE A 9 -10.47 19.51 -13.84
CA ILE A 9 -10.85 18.09 -13.78
C ILE A 9 -10.19 17.30 -14.93
N LYS A 10 -10.23 17.83 -16.16
CA LYS A 10 -9.58 17.18 -17.32
C LYS A 10 -8.07 17.06 -17.14
N ILE A 11 -7.41 18.09 -16.59
CA ILE A 11 -5.97 18.03 -16.29
C ILE A 11 -5.67 16.95 -15.25
N ALA A 12 -6.42 16.90 -14.15
CA ALA A 12 -6.19 15.89 -13.10
C ALA A 12 -6.43 14.47 -13.62
N LEU A 13 -7.46 14.28 -14.46
CA LEU A 13 -7.72 12.98 -15.10
C LEU A 13 -6.58 12.56 -16.02
N SER A 14 -6.06 13.49 -16.83
CA SER A 14 -4.90 13.24 -17.70
C SER A 14 -3.66 12.88 -16.87
N LYS A 15 -3.41 13.59 -15.76
CA LYS A 15 -2.31 13.26 -14.83
C LYS A 15 -2.46 11.86 -14.23
N LYS A 16 -3.67 11.48 -13.80
CA LYS A 16 -3.97 10.12 -13.32
C LYS A 16 -3.67 9.08 -14.41
N GLN A 17 -4.10 9.31 -15.66
CA GLN A 17 -3.87 8.39 -16.77
C GLN A 17 -2.37 8.22 -17.08
N LEU A 18 -1.62 9.32 -17.16
CA LEU A 18 -0.17 9.27 -17.35
C LEU A 18 0.54 8.61 -16.15
N GLY A 19 0.02 8.80 -14.93
CA GLY A 19 0.53 8.12 -13.74
C GLY A 19 0.31 6.60 -13.81
N ASN A 20 -0.84 6.17 -14.31
CA ASN A 20 -1.14 4.75 -14.54
C ASN A 20 -0.18 4.16 -15.59
N ASP A 21 0.04 4.89 -16.68
CA ASP A 21 0.97 4.48 -17.75
C ASP A 21 2.39 4.31 -17.22
N ALA A 22 2.91 5.30 -16.49
CA ALA A 22 4.21 5.24 -15.85
C ALA A 22 4.31 4.08 -14.84
N TYR A 23 3.26 3.82 -14.07
CA TYR A 23 3.21 2.70 -13.12
C TYR A 23 3.25 1.34 -13.80
N GLN A 24 2.58 1.18 -14.94
CA GLN A 24 2.48 -0.10 -15.64
C GLN A 24 3.67 -0.38 -16.54
N HIS A 25 4.13 0.63 -17.29
CA HIS A 25 5.04 0.44 -18.43
C HIS A 25 6.43 1.00 -18.20
N GLU A 26 6.61 1.95 -17.28
CA GLU A 26 7.91 2.57 -17.00
C GLU A 26 8.55 2.08 -15.70
N TRP A 27 7.93 1.10 -15.03
CA TRP A 27 8.45 0.54 -13.79
C TRP A 27 9.66 -0.34 -14.05
N SER A 28 10.82 0.04 -13.49
CA SER A 28 12.03 -0.79 -13.52
C SER A 28 12.08 -1.69 -12.29
N GLU A 29 12.14 -3.00 -12.48
CA GLU A 29 12.38 -3.96 -11.38
C GLU A 29 13.86 -4.07 -11.01
N GLU A 30 14.77 -3.65 -11.91
CA GLU A 30 16.21 -3.70 -11.71
C GLU A 30 16.70 -2.62 -10.74
N GLU A 31 16.01 -1.47 -10.71
CA GLU A 31 16.28 -0.40 -9.76
C GLU A 31 15.53 -0.65 -8.45
N GLU A 32 16.27 -0.76 -7.34
CA GLU A 32 15.68 -0.95 -6.03
C GLU A 32 14.67 0.17 -5.74
N GLY A 33 13.40 -0.21 -5.65
CA GLY A 33 12.32 0.74 -5.43
C GLY A 33 11.73 1.39 -6.70
N GLY A 34 11.87 0.81 -7.91
CA GLY A 34 11.00 1.15 -9.06
C GLY A 34 11.46 2.29 -9.98
N GLY A 35 12.63 2.86 -9.70
CA GLY A 35 13.34 3.79 -10.57
C GLY A 35 12.57 5.02 -11.06
N HIS A 36 12.80 5.39 -12.33
CA HIS A 36 12.15 6.54 -12.96
C HIS A 36 10.62 6.43 -12.98
N GLY A 37 10.08 5.24 -13.28
CA GLY A 37 8.63 4.98 -13.34
C GLY A 37 7.93 5.29 -12.03
N LYS A 38 8.49 4.87 -10.89
CA LYS A 38 7.97 5.23 -9.56
C LYS A 38 7.92 6.74 -9.38
N SER A 39 9.04 7.42 -9.61
CA SER A 39 9.17 8.86 -9.36
C SER A 39 8.20 9.67 -10.21
N LYS A 40 8.04 9.27 -11.48
CA LYS A 40 7.09 9.88 -12.41
C LYS A 40 5.64 9.62 -11.99
N ALA A 41 5.29 8.38 -11.63
CA ALA A 41 3.95 8.03 -11.17
C ALA A 41 3.56 8.82 -9.91
N LEU A 42 4.44 8.87 -8.89
CA LEU A 42 4.21 9.65 -7.67
C LEU A 42 4.01 11.14 -7.97
N LYS A 43 4.85 11.72 -8.83
CA LYS A 43 4.72 13.13 -9.22
C LYS A 43 3.40 13.42 -9.91
N LEU A 44 2.97 12.54 -10.82
CA LEU A 44 1.73 12.70 -11.58
C LEU A 44 0.49 12.56 -10.69
N TYR A 45 0.43 11.50 -9.87
CA TYR A 45 -0.68 11.33 -8.93
C TYR A 45 -0.73 12.44 -7.89
N GLY A 46 0.42 12.80 -7.29
CA GLY A 46 0.52 13.85 -6.29
C GLY A 46 0.02 15.19 -6.83
N SER A 47 0.52 15.59 -8.00
CA SER A 47 0.05 16.82 -8.65
C SER A 47 -1.42 16.76 -9.07
N GLY A 48 -1.94 15.60 -9.46
CA GLY A 48 -3.36 15.40 -9.74
C GLY A 48 -4.23 15.56 -8.48
N SER A 49 -3.81 14.97 -7.36
CA SER A 49 -4.50 15.10 -6.08
C SER A 49 -4.48 16.52 -5.53
N GLU A 50 -3.35 17.23 -5.61
CA GLU A 50 -3.23 18.62 -5.14
C GLU A 50 -4.20 19.55 -5.87
N LEU A 51 -4.32 19.40 -7.19
CA LEU A 51 -5.28 20.16 -7.99
C LEU A 51 -6.72 19.88 -7.55
N MET A 52 -7.06 18.62 -7.27
CA MET A 52 -8.42 18.27 -6.84
C MET A 52 -8.71 18.76 -5.41
N ILE A 53 -7.73 18.73 -4.51
CA ILE A 53 -7.87 19.30 -3.16
C ILE A 53 -8.15 20.80 -3.24
N GLN A 54 -7.42 21.53 -4.09
CA GLN A 54 -7.65 22.96 -4.31
C GLN A 54 -9.05 23.22 -4.86
N LEU A 55 -9.44 22.47 -5.90
CA LEU A 55 -10.76 22.60 -6.52
C LEU A 55 -11.90 22.31 -5.53
N ILE A 56 -11.79 21.24 -4.72
CA ILE A 56 -12.79 20.89 -3.71
C ILE A 56 -12.93 22.02 -2.68
N LYS A 57 -11.81 22.60 -2.22
CA LYS A 57 -11.84 23.76 -1.32
C LYS A 57 -12.58 24.94 -1.94
N GLU A 58 -12.27 25.28 -3.20
CA GLU A 58 -12.96 26.35 -3.92
C GLU A 58 -14.46 26.09 -4.09
N ILE A 59 -14.87 24.83 -4.34
CA ILE A 59 -16.28 24.43 -4.44
C ILE A 59 -16.97 24.64 -3.09
N ARG A 60 -16.41 24.12 -2.00
CA ARG A 60 -16.97 24.25 -0.65
C ARG A 60 -17.07 25.72 -0.21
N ASP A 61 -16.05 26.52 -0.51
CA ASP A 61 -16.03 27.96 -0.23
C ASP A 61 -17.09 28.74 -1.03
N LYS A 62 -17.43 28.30 -2.24
CA LYS A 62 -18.52 28.89 -3.02
C LYS A 62 -19.88 28.47 -2.49
N ASN A 63 -20.10 27.17 -2.25
CA ASN A 63 -21.37 26.64 -1.75
C ASN A 63 -21.77 27.28 -0.41
N SER A 64 -20.79 27.52 0.48
CA SER A 64 -21.03 28.23 1.75
C SER A 64 -21.48 29.69 1.60
N LYS A 65 -21.21 30.33 0.45
CA LYS A 65 -21.57 31.73 0.18
C LYS A 65 -22.85 31.88 -0.63
N THR A 66 -23.19 30.91 -1.48
CA THR A 66 -24.25 31.07 -2.47
C THR A 66 -25.55 30.32 -2.14
N ASN A 67 -25.63 29.45 -1.14
CA ASN A 67 -26.77 28.54 -0.88
C ASN A 67 -27.22 27.67 -2.09
N ASP A 68 -26.60 27.85 -3.24
CA ASP A 68 -26.69 26.99 -4.42
C ASP A 68 -25.88 25.71 -4.17
N ASN A 69 -26.58 24.61 -3.97
CA ASN A 69 -26.00 23.26 -3.87
C ASN A 69 -25.73 22.62 -5.25
N ASP A 70 -25.71 23.41 -6.33
CA ASP A 70 -25.62 22.91 -7.71
C ASP A 70 -24.19 22.57 -8.16
N ILE A 71 -23.16 22.89 -7.35
CA ILE A 71 -21.76 22.60 -7.72
C ILE A 71 -21.36 21.20 -7.23
N GLU A 72 -21.23 20.28 -8.19
CA GLU A 72 -20.97 18.86 -8.00
C GLU A 72 -19.53 18.57 -7.49
N GLU A 73 -19.38 18.38 -6.17
CA GLU A 73 -18.11 17.98 -5.52
C GLU A 73 -17.71 16.51 -5.81
N GLU A 74 -18.65 15.68 -6.23
CA GLU A 74 -18.46 14.23 -6.35
C GLU A 74 -17.34 13.85 -7.34
N LYS A 75 -17.31 14.49 -8.52
CA LYS A 75 -16.32 14.22 -9.57
C LYS A 75 -14.88 14.51 -9.12
N PRO A 76 -14.54 15.71 -8.60
CA PRO A 76 -13.18 15.97 -8.14
C PRO A 76 -12.81 15.10 -6.93
N LEU A 77 -13.75 14.79 -6.03
CA LEU A 77 -13.50 13.88 -4.91
C LEU A 77 -13.14 12.47 -5.40
N ARG A 78 -13.87 11.92 -6.37
CA ARG A 78 -13.56 10.60 -6.93
C ARG A 78 -12.16 10.54 -7.55
N ILE A 79 -11.76 11.57 -8.30
CA ILE A 79 -10.42 11.64 -8.90
C ILE A 79 -9.34 11.76 -7.82
N LEU A 80 -9.60 12.55 -6.78
CA LEU A 80 -8.70 12.68 -5.62
C LEU A 80 -8.47 11.32 -4.96
N LEU A 81 -9.54 10.59 -4.62
CA LEU A 81 -9.46 9.28 -3.97
C LEU A 81 -8.72 8.27 -4.85
N ASP A 82 -8.94 8.29 -6.17
CA ASP A 82 -8.20 7.43 -7.11
C ASP A 82 -6.69 7.72 -7.11
N CYS A 83 -6.30 8.99 -7.17
CA CYS A 83 -4.89 9.39 -7.14
C CYS A 83 -4.22 8.99 -5.83
N LEU A 84 -4.84 9.28 -4.67
CA LEU A 84 -4.30 8.94 -3.36
C LEU A 84 -4.19 7.43 -3.16
N ASN A 85 -5.22 6.67 -3.58
CA ASN A 85 -5.15 5.22 -3.58
C ASN A 85 -3.98 4.73 -4.43
N ASN A 86 -3.79 5.26 -5.63
CA ASN A 86 -2.69 4.86 -6.51
C ASN A 86 -1.31 5.20 -5.93
N ILE A 87 -1.16 6.31 -5.20
CA ILE A 87 0.08 6.62 -4.46
C ILE A 87 0.39 5.52 -3.44
N SER A 88 -0.61 5.06 -2.69
CA SER A 88 -0.43 3.93 -1.77
C SER A 88 0.03 2.66 -2.50
N ALA A 89 -0.57 2.34 -3.66
CA ALA A 89 -0.15 1.20 -4.48
C ALA A 89 1.28 1.33 -5.03
N VAL A 90 1.71 2.55 -5.39
CA VAL A 90 3.08 2.83 -5.83
C VAL A 90 4.08 2.56 -4.70
N HIS A 91 3.83 3.10 -3.50
CA HIS A 91 4.70 2.85 -2.35
C HIS A 91 4.74 1.38 -1.96
N TYR A 92 3.59 0.70 -1.98
CA TYR A 92 3.51 -0.73 -1.69
C TYR A 92 4.35 -1.55 -2.68
N ARG A 93 4.22 -1.30 -3.99
CA ARG A 93 5.03 -1.98 -5.03
C ARG A 93 6.52 -1.69 -4.86
N ALA A 94 6.87 -0.49 -4.42
CA ALA A 94 8.24 -0.10 -4.10
C ALA A 94 8.76 -0.67 -2.76
N LYS A 95 7.97 -1.50 -2.07
CA LYS A 95 8.27 -2.06 -0.74
C LYS A 95 8.50 -1.01 0.35
N ASP A 96 8.03 0.22 0.13
CA ASP A 96 8.05 1.32 1.09
C ASP A 96 6.75 1.28 1.90
N TYR A 97 6.62 0.27 2.76
CA TYR A 97 5.36 -0.06 3.43
C TYR A 97 4.90 1.03 4.41
N GLY A 98 5.83 1.74 5.05
CA GLY A 98 5.51 2.87 5.92
C GLY A 98 4.79 3.98 5.15
N LYS A 99 5.34 4.43 4.02
CA LYS A 99 4.68 5.44 3.18
C LYS A 99 3.42 4.93 2.51
N ALA A 100 3.36 3.63 2.17
CA ALA A 100 2.15 3.03 1.61
C ALA A 100 0.98 3.08 2.60
N LYS A 101 1.27 2.84 3.89
CA LYS A 101 0.33 2.96 5.00
C LYS A 101 -0.11 4.41 5.19
N GLU A 102 0.83 5.36 5.26
CA GLU A 102 0.51 6.79 5.37
C GLU A 102 -0.39 7.27 4.22
N ALA A 103 -0.09 6.87 2.99
CA ALA A 103 -0.90 7.21 1.82
C ALA A 103 -2.30 6.59 1.88
N ALA A 104 -2.45 5.36 2.37
CA ALA A 104 -3.76 4.74 2.60
C ALA A 104 -4.57 5.50 3.66
N THR A 105 -3.94 5.88 4.78
CA THR A 105 -4.57 6.71 5.82
C THR A 105 -4.99 8.07 5.27
N ALA A 106 -4.20 8.67 4.38
CA ALA A 106 -4.57 9.92 3.73
C ALA A 106 -5.87 9.79 2.91
N VAL A 107 -6.15 8.64 2.27
CA VAL A 107 -7.44 8.38 1.62
C VAL A 107 -8.57 8.34 2.65
N LEU A 108 -8.35 7.66 3.78
CA LEU A 108 -9.36 7.51 4.84
C LEU A 108 -9.75 8.82 5.52
N LEU A 109 -8.88 9.85 5.46
CA LEU A 109 -9.24 11.21 5.90
C LEU A 109 -10.31 11.86 5.02
N TRP A 110 -10.40 11.46 3.75
CA TRP A 110 -11.40 11.96 2.81
C TRP A 110 -12.62 11.05 2.71
N ASP A 111 -12.41 9.74 2.81
CA ASP A 111 -13.45 8.72 2.76
C ASP A 111 -13.11 7.57 3.72
N VAL A 112 -13.71 7.60 4.91
CA VAL A 112 -13.50 6.60 5.98
C VAL A 112 -13.92 5.20 5.54
N ASN A 113 -14.86 5.10 4.59
CA ASN A 113 -15.42 3.83 4.13
C ASN A 113 -14.75 3.34 2.84
N ASN A 114 -13.57 3.87 2.50
CA ASN A 114 -12.87 3.47 1.29
C ASN A 114 -12.28 2.05 1.40
N GLN A 115 -13.00 1.06 0.86
CA GLN A 115 -12.60 -0.35 0.87
C GLN A 115 -11.16 -0.57 0.37
N ARG A 116 -10.77 0.09 -0.73
CA ARG A 116 -9.44 -0.06 -1.35
C ARG A 116 -8.35 0.47 -0.43
N ALA A 117 -8.59 1.60 0.24
CA ALA A 117 -7.64 2.16 1.19
C ALA A 117 -7.48 1.28 2.43
N LEU A 118 -8.58 0.75 2.98
CA LEU A 118 -8.53 -0.20 4.10
C LEU A 118 -7.73 -1.45 3.74
N CYS A 119 -8.00 -2.04 2.58
CA CYS A 119 -7.28 -3.23 2.09
C CYS A 119 -5.79 -2.94 1.88
N ARG A 120 -5.44 -1.81 1.26
CA ARG A 120 -4.04 -1.40 1.01
C ARG A 120 -3.31 -1.06 2.30
N GLY A 121 -3.97 -0.37 3.24
CA GLY A 121 -3.45 -0.05 4.56
C GLY A 121 -3.16 -1.32 5.36
N ALA A 122 -4.13 -2.24 5.43
CA ALA A 122 -3.95 -3.55 6.06
C ALA A 122 -2.80 -4.33 5.44
N LYS A 123 -2.74 -4.39 4.10
CA LYS A 123 -1.67 -5.08 3.40
C LYS A 123 -0.32 -4.47 3.72
N SER A 124 -0.20 -3.15 3.71
CA SER A 124 1.05 -2.44 4.00
C SER A 124 1.51 -2.67 5.44
N ALA A 125 0.61 -2.56 6.42
CA ALA A 125 0.90 -2.79 7.83
C ALA A 125 1.41 -4.22 8.12
N MET A 126 0.96 -5.23 7.36
CA MET A 126 1.45 -6.61 7.50
C MET A 126 2.92 -6.81 7.11
N PHE A 127 3.46 -5.95 6.26
CA PHE A 127 4.83 -6.06 5.76
C PHE A 127 5.76 -4.96 6.30
N ASP A 128 5.20 -3.95 6.96
CA ASP A 128 5.94 -2.90 7.64
C ASP A 128 6.76 -3.50 8.82
N PRO A 129 8.11 -3.40 8.81
CA PRO A 129 8.93 -3.89 9.91
C PRO A 129 8.67 -3.17 11.25
N ALA A 130 8.16 -1.94 11.19
CA ALA A 130 7.76 -1.17 12.37
C ALA A 130 6.27 -1.34 12.73
N GLY A 131 5.50 -2.02 11.87
CA GLY A 131 4.07 -2.22 12.04
C GLY A 131 3.73 -3.36 12.99
N SER A 132 2.56 -3.27 13.63
CA SER A 132 1.97 -4.37 14.37
C SER A 132 0.90 -5.08 13.53
N PHE A 133 0.68 -6.37 13.81
CA PHE A 133 -0.43 -7.09 13.17
C PHE A 133 -1.81 -6.58 13.62
N GLU A 134 -1.88 -5.81 14.70
CA GLU A 134 -3.12 -5.21 15.22
C GLU A 134 -3.64 -4.14 14.27
N GLU A 135 -2.77 -3.28 13.73
CA GLU A 135 -3.15 -2.28 12.71
C GLU A 135 -3.77 -2.95 11.48
N SER A 136 -3.18 -4.07 11.06
CA SER A 136 -3.68 -4.85 9.93
C SER A 136 -5.04 -5.49 10.23
N GLU A 137 -5.21 -6.00 11.44
CA GLU A 137 -6.44 -6.66 11.89
C GLU A 137 -7.60 -5.68 11.96
N MET A 138 -7.41 -4.51 12.58
CA MET A 138 -8.42 -3.45 12.65
C MET A 138 -8.86 -2.99 11.25
N ALA A 139 -7.91 -2.80 10.32
CA ALA A 139 -8.23 -2.37 8.97
C ALA A 139 -9.01 -3.44 8.17
N ILE A 140 -8.69 -4.74 8.35
CA ILE A 140 -9.44 -5.83 7.71
C ILE A 140 -10.84 -5.94 8.33
N GLU A 141 -10.99 -5.82 9.65
CA GLU A 141 -12.30 -5.83 10.31
C GLU A 141 -13.20 -4.70 9.81
N ALA A 142 -12.66 -3.49 9.68
CA ALA A 142 -13.40 -2.37 9.08
C ALA A 142 -13.82 -2.67 7.64
N ALA A 143 -12.95 -3.29 6.82
CA ALA A 143 -13.29 -3.65 5.45
C ALA A 143 -14.33 -4.78 5.36
N GLU A 144 -14.30 -5.74 6.29
CA GLU A 144 -15.32 -6.80 6.40
C GLU A 144 -16.69 -6.26 6.80
N GLN A 145 -16.73 -5.25 7.67
CA GLN A 145 -17.99 -4.59 8.05
C GLN A 145 -18.64 -3.87 6.86
N LEU A 146 -17.83 -3.30 5.95
CA LEU A 146 -18.33 -2.63 4.75
C LEU A 146 -18.78 -3.61 3.67
N ASN A 147 -17.97 -4.64 3.40
CA ASN A 147 -18.31 -5.67 2.44
C ASN A 147 -17.77 -7.05 2.87
N PRO A 148 -18.60 -7.88 3.54
CA PRO A 148 -18.19 -9.19 4.05
C PRO A 148 -17.83 -10.22 2.96
N HIS A 149 -18.35 -10.03 1.76
CA HIS A 149 -18.21 -10.97 0.64
C HIS A 149 -17.15 -10.54 -0.36
N ASP A 150 -16.37 -9.51 -0.03
CA ASP A 150 -15.29 -9.04 -0.87
C ASP A 150 -14.14 -10.07 -0.89
N SER A 151 -13.78 -10.50 -2.11
CA SER A 151 -12.74 -11.52 -2.30
C SER A 151 -11.34 -11.03 -1.87
N GLU A 152 -11.05 -9.74 -2.03
CA GLU A 152 -9.77 -9.15 -1.64
C GLU A 152 -9.66 -9.16 -0.11
N VAL A 153 -10.70 -8.74 0.60
CA VAL A 153 -10.75 -8.76 2.07
C VAL A 153 -10.59 -10.18 2.63
N GLN A 154 -11.31 -11.15 2.09
CA GLN A 154 -11.19 -12.55 2.50
C GLN A 154 -9.77 -13.09 2.27
N SER A 155 -9.15 -12.74 1.14
CA SER A 155 -7.77 -13.12 0.85
C SER A 155 -6.77 -12.49 1.84
N LEU A 156 -7.01 -11.23 2.26
CA LEU A 156 -6.19 -10.53 3.24
C LEU A 156 -6.29 -11.18 4.62
N ARG A 157 -7.48 -11.63 5.03
CA ARG A 157 -7.66 -12.35 6.30
C ARG A 157 -6.86 -13.65 6.33
N VAL A 158 -6.90 -14.42 5.23
CA VAL A 158 -6.09 -15.64 5.10
C VAL A 158 -4.59 -15.31 5.14
N LEU A 159 -4.17 -14.24 4.46
CA LEU A 159 -2.78 -13.79 4.44
C LEU A 159 -2.29 -13.38 5.83
N LEU A 160 -3.09 -12.62 6.59
CA LEU A 160 -2.78 -12.19 7.95
C LEU A 160 -2.54 -13.40 8.86
N ASN A 161 -3.45 -14.39 8.82
CA ASN A 161 -3.32 -15.61 9.62
C ASN A 161 -2.05 -16.40 9.26
N LYS A 162 -1.72 -16.49 7.97
CA LYS A 162 -0.47 -17.11 7.50
C LYS A 162 0.75 -16.36 8.05
N LYS A 163 0.75 -15.03 8.01
CA LYS A 163 1.85 -14.19 8.52
C LYS A 163 2.02 -14.30 10.04
N LYS A 164 0.93 -14.21 10.81
CA LYS A 164 0.94 -14.41 12.27
C LYS A 164 1.53 -15.78 12.63
N ARG A 165 1.12 -16.85 11.95
CA ARG A 165 1.67 -18.20 12.15
C ARG A 165 3.16 -18.27 11.81
N GLN A 166 3.59 -17.68 10.70
CA GLN A 166 5.01 -17.66 10.32
C GLN A 166 5.86 -16.90 11.34
N HIS A 167 5.38 -15.76 11.85
CA HIS A 167 6.06 -14.99 12.88
C HIS A 167 6.28 -15.83 14.14
N LYS A 168 5.21 -16.44 14.66
CA LYS A 168 5.26 -17.32 15.83
C LYS A 168 6.18 -18.52 15.64
N GLN A 169 6.22 -19.10 14.44
CA GLN A 169 7.14 -20.21 14.13
C GLN A 169 8.61 -19.77 14.14
N ARG A 170 8.92 -18.60 13.58
CA ARG A 170 10.28 -18.03 13.61
C ARG A 170 10.73 -17.72 15.04
N GLU A 171 9.86 -17.09 15.84
CA GLU A 171 10.13 -16.83 17.25
C GLU A 171 10.42 -18.14 18.01
N LYS A 172 9.56 -19.14 17.87
CA LYS A 172 9.75 -20.45 18.53
C LYS A 172 11.07 -21.11 18.10
N ALA A 173 11.44 -21.02 16.82
CA ALA A 173 12.70 -21.57 16.32
C ALA A 173 13.92 -20.82 16.88
N MET A 174 13.85 -19.50 16.98
CA MET A 174 14.90 -18.66 17.57
C MET A 174 15.10 -18.97 19.05
N TYR A 175 14.03 -18.99 19.84
CA TYR A 175 14.09 -19.36 21.26
C TYR A 175 14.54 -20.80 21.48
N GLY A 176 14.12 -21.73 20.62
CA GLY A 176 14.56 -23.13 20.68
C GLY A 176 16.07 -23.30 20.44
N LYS A 177 16.65 -22.52 19.52
CA LYS A 177 18.11 -22.50 19.29
C LYS A 177 18.86 -21.91 20.48
N MET A 178 18.38 -20.80 21.04
CA MET A 178 18.98 -20.18 22.23
C MET A 178 18.95 -21.13 23.44
N ALA A 179 17.82 -21.78 23.71
CA ALA A 179 17.68 -22.71 24.82
C ALA A 179 18.61 -23.95 24.69
N LYS A 180 18.82 -24.45 23.47
CA LYS A 180 19.79 -25.54 23.22
C LYS A 180 21.24 -25.10 23.39
N GLY A 181 21.58 -23.88 22.98
CA GLY A 181 22.92 -23.30 23.17
C GLY A 181 23.28 -23.01 24.64
N ILE A 182 22.28 -22.81 25.50
CA ILE A 182 22.47 -22.67 26.95
C ILE A 182 22.70 -24.04 27.61
N LYS A 183 21.99 -25.09 27.17
CA LYS A 183 22.14 -26.46 27.69
C LYS A 183 23.48 -27.12 27.33
N SER A 184 24.18 -26.64 26.30
CA SER A 184 25.52 -27.13 25.93
C SER A 184 26.67 -26.45 26.68
N LYS A 185 26.39 -25.55 27.64
CA LYS A 185 27.41 -24.85 28.45
C LYS A 185 27.36 -25.18 29.95
N THR A 186 26.61 -26.20 30.35
CA THR A 186 26.49 -26.62 31.75
C THR A 186 27.24 -27.94 31.96
N ASP A 187 28.58 -27.88 31.89
CA ASP A 187 29.45 -28.84 32.57
C ASP A 187 30.01 -28.14 33.83
N PRO A 188 29.79 -28.63 35.06
CA PRO A 188 30.16 -27.92 36.28
C PRO A 188 31.66 -27.84 36.62
N ASN A 189 32.58 -28.29 35.76
CA ASN A 189 33.99 -28.46 36.13
C ASN A 189 35.01 -27.93 35.09
N ASP A 190 34.86 -26.69 34.62
CA ASP A 190 36.04 -25.99 34.07
C ASP A 190 35.90 -24.46 34.15
N VAL A 191 36.19 -23.88 35.32
CA VAL A 191 36.46 -22.43 35.41
C VAL A 191 37.92 -22.20 34.99
N LYS A 192 38.12 -22.03 33.68
CA LYS A 192 39.23 -21.24 33.16
C LYS A 192 38.68 -20.06 32.38
N ILE A 193 38.66 -18.91 33.05
CA ILE A 193 38.44 -17.61 32.43
C ILE A 193 39.59 -17.41 31.43
N LYS A 194 39.31 -17.65 30.15
CA LYS A 194 40.06 -17.05 29.05
C LYS A 194 39.14 -16.01 28.42
N SER A 195 39.53 -14.75 28.56
CA SER A 195 39.03 -13.64 27.78
C SER A 195 39.23 -13.96 26.30
N THR A 196 38.17 -14.43 25.65
CA THR A 196 38.15 -14.63 24.20
C THR A 196 37.30 -13.52 23.62
N THR A 197 37.97 -12.56 23.00
CA THR A 197 37.41 -11.56 22.10
C THR A 197 36.42 -12.22 21.15
N ILE A 198 35.17 -11.76 21.18
CA ILE A 198 34.14 -12.19 20.23
C ILE A 198 34.47 -11.48 18.92
N GLU A 199 35.19 -12.17 18.03
CA GLU A 199 35.19 -11.82 16.61
C GLU A 199 33.83 -12.23 16.05
N ILE A 200 32.98 -11.23 15.81
CA ILE A 200 31.78 -11.37 15.00
C ILE A 200 32.28 -11.62 13.57
N LYS A 201 32.31 -12.89 13.15
CA LYS A 201 32.36 -13.21 11.73
C LYS A 201 30.96 -12.95 11.19
N ASP A 202 30.85 -11.94 10.33
CA ASP A 202 29.71 -11.69 9.47
C ASP A 202 29.48 -12.91 8.56
N GLU A 203 28.72 -13.88 9.07
CA GLU A 203 28.14 -14.92 8.23
C GLU A 203 27.02 -14.28 7.40
N LYS A 204 27.31 -14.17 6.10
CA LYS A 204 26.39 -13.88 5.00
C LYS A 204 24.94 -14.24 5.36
N GLN A 205 24.11 -13.21 5.42
CA GLN A 205 22.66 -13.33 5.27
C GLN A 205 22.40 -14.22 4.05
N THR A 206 21.87 -15.42 4.31
CA THR A 206 21.25 -16.22 3.26
C THR A 206 19.93 -15.54 2.96
N GLU A 207 19.97 -14.57 2.04
CA GLU A 207 18.80 -14.02 1.40
C GLU A 207 17.98 -15.19 0.83
N LEU A 208 16.85 -15.47 1.48
CA LEU A 208 15.84 -16.37 0.92
C LEU A 208 15.30 -15.69 -0.34
N ASN A 209 15.58 -16.33 -1.47
CA ASN A 209 15.21 -15.92 -2.82
C ASN A 209 13.72 -15.49 -2.89
N PRO A 210 13.42 -14.20 -3.19
CA PRO A 210 12.06 -13.71 -3.35
C PRO A 210 11.28 -14.40 -4.49
N ASN A 211 11.97 -15.10 -5.40
CA ASN A 211 11.37 -15.67 -6.61
C ASN A 211 10.60 -16.98 -6.41
N GLU A 212 10.62 -17.60 -5.22
CA GLU A 212 9.74 -18.75 -4.93
C GLU A 212 8.37 -18.30 -4.37
N ILE A 213 8.22 -17.04 -3.98
CA ILE A 213 6.96 -16.47 -3.49
C ILE A 213 6.12 -15.90 -4.66
N THR A 214 6.74 -15.63 -5.81
CA THR A 214 6.11 -14.95 -6.95
C THR A 214 5.35 -15.85 -7.91
N LYS A 215 5.38 -17.18 -7.78
CA LYS A 215 4.60 -18.06 -8.67
C LYS A 215 3.11 -18.11 -8.33
N ASP A 216 2.75 -18.10 -7.05
CA ASP A 216 1.33 -18.16 -6.63
C ASP A 216 0.67 -16.77 -6.53
N LEU A 217 1.45 -15.69 -6.56
CA LEU A 217 0.96 -14.29 -6.50
C LEU A 217 0.65 -13.69 -7.88
N LYS A 218 1.29 -14.18 -8.96
CA LYS A 218 1.04 -13.72 -10.33
C LYS A 218 -0.40 -14.01 -10.80
N ASP A 219 -1.02 -15.07 -10.28
CA ASP A 219 -2.40 -15.44 -10.64
C ASP A 219 -3.47 -14.58 -9.91
N VAL A 220 -3.09 -13.91 -8.81
CA VAL A 220 -3.96 -12.98 -8.07
C VAL A 220 -3.76 -11.53 -8.56
N GLU A 221 -2.52 -11.14 -8.86
CA GLU A 221 -2.18 -9.81 -9.42
C GLU A 221 -2.77 -9.60 -10.82
N THR A 222 -2.88 -10.64 -11.65
CA THR A 222 -3.47 -10.56 -12.99
C THR A 222 -4.99 -10.43 -12.99
N LYS A 223 -5.68 -10.88 -11.94
CA LYS A 223 -7.14 -10.67 -11.76
C LYS A 223 -7.46 -9.29 -11.20
N SER A 224 -6.78 -8.87 -10.12
CA SER A 224 -6.97 -7.55 -9.51
C SER A 224 -6.57 -6.42 -10.46
N SER A 225 -5.49 -6.60 -11.24
CA SER A 225 -5.09 -5.60 -12.24
C SER A 225 -6.11 -5.50 -13.38
N LYS A 226 -6.75 -6.60 -13.81
CA LYS A 226 -7.79 -6.56 -14.87
C LYS A 226 -9.06 -5.85 -14.43
N GLU A 227 -9.50 -6.01 -13.18
CA GLU A 227 -10.70 -5.35 -12.66
C GLU A 227 -10.53 -3.85 -12.41
N ILE A 228 -9.28 -3.38 -12.24
CA ILE A 228 -8.97 -1.94 -12.17
C ILE A 228 -9.21 -1.21 -13.52
N TYR A 229 -9.31 -1.94 -14.64
CA TYR A 229 -9.37 -1.35 -15.98
C TYR A 229 -10.68 -1.53 -16.76
N ASP A 230 -11.71 -2.20 -16.21
CA ASP A 230 -12.97 -2.42 -16.95
C ASP A 230 -14.07 -1.38 -16.66
N PHE A 231 -13.69 -0.12 -16.43
CA PHE A 231 -14.62 1.02 -16.47
C PHE A 231 -14.47 1.77 -17.80
N ARG A 232 -14.72 1.09 -18.92
CA ARG A 232 -15.08 1.75 -20.18
C ARG A 232 -16.42 2.43 -19.97
N LEU A 233 -16.42 3.73 -19.71
CA LEU A 233 -17.59 4.58 -19.92
C LEU A 233 -18.08 4.37 -21.37
N PRO A 234 -19.33 3.93 -21.61
CA PRO A 234 -19.87 3.95 -22.96
C PRO A 234 -19.93 5.42 -23.41
N LEU A 235 -19.20 5.73 -24.48
CA LEU A 235 -19.37 6.95 -25.25
C LEU A 235 -20.81 6.96 -25.78
N LEU A 236 -21.73 7.57 -25.04
CA LEU A 236 -23.01 8.01 -25.57
C LEU A 236 -22.74 9.21 -26.48
N ILE A 237 -22.35 8.90 -27.72
CA ILE A 237 -22.61 9.76 -28.86
C ILE A 237 -24.07 9.49 -29.23
N GLN A 238 -24.96 10.38 -28.84
CA GLN A 238 -26.26 10.50 -29.51
C GLN A 238 -26.27 11.81 -30.29
N SER A 239 -26.43 11.63 -31.60
CA SER A 239 -26.83 12.59 -32.62
C SER A 239 -28.15 13.27 -32.28
#